data_AF-A0A653AC01-F1
#
_entry.id   AF-A0A653AC01-F1
#
_cell.length_a   1.000
_cell.length_b   1.000
_cell.length_c   1.000
_cell.angle_alpha   90.00
_cell.angle_beta   90.00
_cell.angle_gamma   90.00
#
_symmetry.space_group_name_H-M   'P 1'
#
loop_
_entity.id
_entity.type
_entity.pdbx_description
1 polymer ?
#
loop_
_entity_poly.entity_id
_entity_poly.type
_entity_poly.pdbx_seq_one_letter_code
_entity_poly.pdbx_strand_id
1 'polypeptide(L)'
;MEQGKYLFGPVPSRRFRRSLGVDLTPYKTCSLDRVYCQIRRTTSRTVVPGEYVPAQEVIAEIGAWFGNGGTAIYITLSGSGEPTLHARFGEVLEFIRSRGEIPAVLLSNWTQFHLPQVREAAWKADVVKVTLSAWDQASFGMTKIQALSTSPINTSVMVGPVPKSTCVVR
;
A
#
# COMPACT_ATOMS: atom_id res chain seq x y z
N MET A 1 -17.70 2.26 -18.84
CA MET A 1 -17.01 3.02 -17.79
C MET A 1 -15.54 2.99 -18.17
N GLU A 2 -14.99 4.13 -18.59
CA GLU A 2 -13.56 4.22 -18.90
C GLU A 2 -12.75 3.74 -17.70
N GLN A 3 -11.76 2.89 -17.97
CA GLN A 3 -10.77 2.52 -16.97
C GLN A 3 -10.01 3.80 -16.61
N GLY A 4 -10.07 4.20 -15.34
CA GLY A 4 -9.27 5.31 -14.84
C GLY A 4 -7.77 5.04 -15.04
N LYS A 5 -6.97 6.10 -15.16
CA LYS A 5 -5.51 5.97 -15.34
C LYS A 5 -4.86 5.47 -14.05
N TYR A 6 -5.40 5.89 -12.91
CA TYR A 6 -4.90 5.52 -11.57
C TYR A 6 -5.92 4.72 -10.76
N LEU A 7 -7.19 4.71 -11.17
CA LEU A 7 -8.25 4.00 -10.48
C LEU A 7 -8.61 2.68 -11.16
N PHE A 8 -8.86 1.66 -10.35
CA PHE A 8 -9.39 0.38 -10.83
C PHE A 8 -10.54 -0.13 -9.95
N GLY A 9 -11.51 -0.79 -10.57
CA GLY A 9 -12.72 -1.26 -9.89
C GLY A 9 -13.84 -0.22 -9.90
N PRO A 10 -14.72 -0.21 -8.88
CA PRO A 10 -14.67 -0.99 -7.65
C PRO A 10 -14.68 -2.51 -7.88
N VAL A 11 -13.79 -3.25 -7.20
CA VAL A 11 -13.66 -4.70 -7.33
C VAL A 11 -14.29 -5.45 -6.16
N PRO A 12 -14.81 -6.67 -6.36
CA PRO A 12 -15.18 -7.57 -5.28
C PRO A 12 -13.90 -8.01 -4.53
N SER A 13 -13.63 -7.36 -3.41
CA SER A 13 -12.56 -7.67 -2.48
C SER A 13 -13.04 -8.68 -1.44
N ARG A 14 -12.33 -9.81 -1.34
CA ARG A 14 -12.53 -10.77 -0.24
C ARG A 14 -12.32 -10.15 1.16
N ARG A 15 -11.55 -9.06 1.25
CA ARG A 15 -11.13 -8.43 2.51
C ARG A 15 -12.01 -7.23 2.85
N PHE A 16 -12.43 -6.50 1.83
CA PHE A 16 -13.04 -5.17 1.93
C PHE A 16 -14.35 -5.07 1.13
N ARG A 17 -15.01 -6.20 0.87
CA ARG A 17 -16.28 -6.30 0.12
C ARG A 17 -16.22 -5.69 -1.27
N ARG A 18 -16.64 -4.43 -1.46
CA ARG A 18 -16.56 -3.72 -2.74
C ARG A 18 -15.65 -2.52 -2.54
N SER A 19 -14.44 -2.57 -3.09
CA SER A 19 -13.45 -1.51 -2.89
C SER A 19 -13.02 -0.91 -4.20
N LEU A 20 -12.95 0.42 -4.27
CA LEU A 20 -12.18 1.11 -5.30
C LEU A 20 -10.70 0.91 -4.99
N GLY A 21 -9.90 0.62 -6.00
CA GLY A 21 -8.46 0.53 -5.90
C GLY A 21 -7.79 1.77 -6.50
N VAL A 22 -6.71 2.20 -5.87
CA VAL A 22 -5.87 3.32 -6.33
C VAL A 22 -4.45 2.81 -6.52
N ASP A 23 -3.94 2.91 -7.74
CA ASP A 23 -2.58 2.58 -8.13
C ASP A 23 -1.68 3.84 -8.03
N LEU A 24 -0.71 3.82 -7.11
CA LEU A 24 0.22 4.94 -6.88
C LEU A 24 1.61 4.70 -7.46
N THR A 25 1.79 3.62 -8.20
CA THR A 25 3.09 3.24 -8.75
C THR A 25 2.93 2.70 -10.16
N PRO A 26 3.97 2.76 -10.99
CA PRO A 26 3.97 2.12 -12.29
C PRO A 26 3.84 0.61 -12.08
N TYR A 27 3.41 -0.06 -13.15
CA TYR A 27 3.13 -1.48 -13.09
C TYR A 27 4.30 -2.27 -12.53
N LYS A 28 4.04 -3.02 -11.44
CA LYS A 28 5.01 -3.92 -10.81
C LYS A 28 6.26 -3.24 -10.27
N THR A 29 6.12 -2.00 -9.76
CA THR A 29 7.11 -1.32 -8.92
C THR A 29 6.92 -1.64 -7.43
N CYS A 30 7.82 -2.44 -6.85
CA CYS A 30 7.66 -2.97 -5.48
C CYS A 30 9.02 -3.23 -4.82
N SER A 31 9.06 -3.23 -3.49
CA SER A 31 10.27 -3.59 -2.72
C SER A 31 10.53 -5.10 -2.64
N LEU A 32 9.50 -5.92 -2.88
CA LEU A 32 9.56 -7.37 -2.80
C LEU A 32 9.11 -8.02 -4.12
N ASP A 33 9.90 -8.98 -4.62
CA ASP A 33 9.42 -9.94 -5.63
C ASP A 33 8.90 -11.21 -4.98
N ARG A 34 7.57 -11.35 -4.92
CA ARG A 34 6.86 -12.47 -4.29
C ARG A 34 6.40 -13.46 -5.35
N VAL A 35 6.78 -14.73 -5.20
CA VAL A 35 6.38 -15.81 -6.12
C VAL A 35 4.87 -16.04 -6.18
N TYR A 36 4.15 -15.67 -5.12
CA TYR A 36 2.69 -15.78 -4.98
C TYR A 36 1.97 -14.44 -5.20
N CYS A 37 2.61 -13.46 -5.86
CA CYS A 37 1.93 -12.23 -6.25
C CYS A 37 0.87 -12.53 -7.33
N GLN A 38 -0.41 -12.30 -6.99
CA GLN A 38 -1.56 -12.53 -7.87
C GLN A 38 -1.57 -11.70 -9.17
N ILE A 39 -0.74 -10.64 -9.24
CA ILE A 39 -0.66 -9.76 -10.40
C ILE A 39 0.35 -10.36 -11.38
N ARG A 40 1.65 -10.16 -11.15
CA ARG A 40 2.79 -10.71 -11.91
C ARG A 40 4.07 -10.65 -11.08
N ARG A 41 5.19 -11.13 -11.64
CA ARG A 41 6.56 -10.88 -11.15
C ARG A 41 6.91 -9.40 -11.19
N THR A 42 7.73 -8.97 -10.24
CA THR A 42 8.16 -7.57 -10.08
C THR A 42 9.16 -7.22 -11.17
N THR A 43 8.84 -6.21 -11.98
CA THR A 43 9.68 -5.74 -13.09
C THR A 43 10.58 -4.58 -12.67
N SER A 44 10.16 -3.79 -11.69
CA SER A 44 10.93 -2.69 -11.12
C SER A 44 11.03 -2.88 -9.60
N ARG A 45 12.15 -3.47 -9.15
CA ARG A 45 12.38 -3.70 -7.72
C ARG A 45 13.14 -2.53 -7.11
N THR A 46 12.52 -1.84 -6.15
CA THR A 46 13.10 -0.64 -5.52
C THR A 46 12.65 -0.47 -4.08
N VAL A 47 13.50 0.15 -3.26
CA VAL A 47 13.18 0.61 -1.90
C VAL A 47 13.18 2.14 -1.80
N VAL A 48 13.52 2.84 -2.88
CA VAL A 48 13.65 4.30 -2.91
C VAL A 48 12.26 4.92 -3.04
N PRO A 49 11.82 5.75 -2.08
CA PRO A 49 10.58 6.50 -2.25
C PRO A 49 10.68 7.52 -3.38
N GLY A 50 9.59 7.76 -4.11
CA GLY A 50 9.53 8.76 -5.18
C GLY A 50 8.10 9.10 -5.58
N GLU A 51 7.90 10.22 -6.27
CA GLU A 51 6.61 10.53 -6.91
C GLU A 51 6.56 9.83 -8.27
N TYR A 52 6.13 8.57 -8.27
CA TYR A 52 6.12 7.77 -9.48
C TYR A 52 4.97 8.10 -10.44
N VAL A 53 3.88 8.64 -9.89
CA VAL A 53 2.76 9.20 -10.64
C VAL A 53 2.40 10.54 -9.98
N PRO A 54 1.91 11.56 -10.72
CA PRO A 54 1.61 12.84 -10.09
C PRO A 54 0.47 12.72 -9.07
N ALA A 55 0.74 13.02 -7.79
CA ALA A 55 -0.25 12.84 -6.72
C ALA A 55 -1.54 13.64 -6.98
N GLN A 56 -1.39 14.82 -7.57
CA GLN A 56 -2.49 15.73 -7.88
C GLN A 56 -3.38 15.18 -9.00
N GLU A 57 -2.83 14.46 -9.99
CA GLU A 57 -3.67 13.79 -11.00
C GLU A 57 -4.48 12.65 -10.37
N VAL A 58 -3.89 11.89 -9.43
CA VAL A 58 -4.61 10.84 -8.70
C VAL A 58 -5.74 11.43 -7.87
N ILE A 59 -5.47 12.51 -7.13
CA ILE A 59 -6.47 13.22 -6.31
C ILE A 59 -7.61 13.76 -7.19
N ALA A 60 -7.28 14.36 -8.33
CA ALA A 60 -8.27 14.86 -9.29
C ALA A 60 -9.13 13.72 -9.85
N GLU A 61 -8.54 12.58 -10.18
CA GLU A 61 -9.27 11.41 -10.68
C GLU A 61 -10.21 10.82 -9.61
N ILE A 62 -9.77 10.73 -8.35
CA ILE A 62 -10.63 10.33 -7.22
C ILE A 62 -11.79 11.34 -7.05
N GLY A 63 -11.51 12.63 -7.12
CA GLY A 63 -12.53 13.69 -7.03
C GLY A 63 -13.57 13.61 -8.15
N ALA A 64 -13.14 13.38 -9.39
CA ALA A 64 -14.03 13.17 -10.52
C ALA A 64 -14.87 11.89 -10.35
N TRP A 65 -14.27 10.81 -9.85
CA TRP A 65 -15.00 9.58 -9.55
C TRP A 65 -16.12 9.80 -8.51
N PHE A 66 -15.86 10.56 -7.44
CA PHE A 66 -16.91 10.97 -6.49
C PHE A 66 -17.98 11.84 -7.17
N GLY A 67 -17.58 12.85 -7.96
CA GLY A 67 -18.50 13.75 -8.67
C GLY A 67 -19.43 13.04 -9.67
N ASN A 68 -18.98 11.90 -10.21
CA ASN A 68 -19.76 11.05 -11.10
C ASN A 68 -20.65 10.03 -10.36
N GLY A 69 -20.83 10.15 -9.04
CA GLY A 69 -21.66 9.25 -8.25
C GLY A 69 -21.00 7.89 -7.98
N GLY A 70 -19.66 7.84 -7.97
CA GLY A 70 -18.89 6.64 -7.65
C GLY A 70 -19.25 6.08 -6.28
N THR A 71 -19.47 4.76 -6.20
CA THR A 71 -19.82 4.07 -4.95
C THR A 71 -18.88 2.92 -4.65
N ALA A 72 -18.38 2.86 -3.41
CA ALA A 72 -17.60 1.76 -2.87
C ALA A 72 -17.80 1.68 -1.34
N ILE A 73 -17.42 0.56 -0.74
CA ILE A 73 -17.37 0.39 0.71
C ILE A 73 -16.04 0.88 1.28
N TYR A 74 -14.97 0.78 0.49
CA TYR A 74 -13.63 1.28 0.82
C TYR A 74 -12.96 1.87 -0.42
N ILE A 75 -12.02 2.79 -0.21
CA ILE A 75 -11.04 3.20 -1.22
C ILE A 75 -9.67 2.73 -0.73
N THR A 76 -9.01 1.86 -1.49
CA THR A 76 -7.78 1.19 -1.07
C THR A 76 -6.60 1.62 -1.93
N LEU A 77 -5.61 2.27 -1.32
CA LEU A 77 -4.26 2.40 -1.89
C LEU A 77 -3.65 1.01 -1.98
N SER A 78 -3.53 0.49 -3.20
CA SER A 78 -3.09 -0.87 -3.49
C SER A 78 -2.64 -0.97 -4.95
N GLY A 79 -3.05 -2.03 -5.64
CA GLY A 79 -2.82 -2.21 -7.06
C GLY A 79 -1.55 -2.99 -7.39
N SER A 80 -0.89 -2.55 -8.44
CA SER A 80 0.19 -3.21 -9.16
C SER A 80 1.56 -3.15 -8.48
N GLY A 81 1.73 -2.28 -7.48
CA GLY A 81 2.99 -2.10 -6.77
C GLY A 81 2.86 -1.94 -5.26
N GLU A 82 3.88 -1.36 -4.63
CA GLU A 82 3.86 -1.02 -3.19
C GLU A 82 3.51 0.45 -2.98
N PRO A 83 2.32 0.79 -2.44
CA PRO A 83 1.88 2.17 -2.32
C PRO A 83 2.80 3.05 -1.46
N THR A 84 3.46 2.48 -0.45
CA THR A 84 4.35 3.25 0.44
C THR A 84 5.67 3.66 -0.22
N LEU A 85 5.96 3.19 -1.45
CA LEU A 85 7.05 3.74 -2.26
C LEU A 85 6.70 5.12 -2.82
N HIS A 86 5.41 5.45 -2.92
CA HIS A 86 4.99 6.74 -3.44
C HIS A 86 5.19 7.85 -2.40
N ALA A 87 6.09 8.80 -2.62
CA ALA A 87 6.50 9.79 -1.61
C ALA A 87 5.33 10.61 -1.02
N ARG A 88 4.25 10.76 -1.78
CA ARG A 88 3.07 11.57 -1.43
C ARG A 88 1.81 10.73 -1.16
N PHE A 89 1.94 9.42 -0.88
CA PHE A 89 0.77 8.56 -0.64
C PHE A 89 -0.11 9.05 0.53
N GLY A 90 0.50 9.70 1.53
CA GLY A 90 -0.23 10.30 2.65
C GLY A 90 -1.15 11.45 2.24
N GLU A 91 -0.84 12.19 1.17
CA GLU A 91 -1.74 13.23 0.65
C GLU A 91 -3.00 12.63 0.02
N VAL A 92 -2.85 11.49 -0.67
CA VAL A 92 -3.97 10.78 -1.28
C VAL A 92 -4.88 10.19 -0.19
N LEU A 93 -4.31 9.62 0.87
CA LEU A 93 -5.08 9.17 2.04
C LEU A 93 -5.83 10.33 2.70
N GLU A 94 -5.15 11.45 2.94
CA GLU A 94 -5.76 12.64 3.53
C GLU A 94 -6.93 13.15 2.69
N PHE A 95 -6.76 13.22 1.36
CA PHE A 95 -7.81 13.65 0.46
C PHE A 95 -9.04 12.74 0.55
N ILE A 96 -8.86 11.41 0.48
CA ILE A 96 -9.96 10.45 0.61
C ILE A 96 -10.68 10.64 1.96
N ARG A 97 -9.91 10.71 3.04
CA ARG A 97 -10.44 10.90 4.39
C ARG A 97 -11.22 12.22 4.52
N SER A 98 -10.72 13.30 3.90
CA SER A 98 -11.34 14.63 3.93
C SER A 98 -12.75 14.66 3.31
N ARG A 99 -13.04 13.73 2.38
CA ARG A 99 -14.38 13.58 1.81
C ARG A 99 -15.37 13.05 2.84
N GLY A 100 -14.91 12.22 3.79
CA GLY A 100 -15.75 11.64 4.85
C GLY A 100 -16.80 10.64 4.36
N GLU A 101 -16.85 10.34 3.06
CA GLU A 101 -17.88 9.50 2.43
C GLU A 101 -17.54 8.00 2.49
N ILE A 102 -16.26 7.64 2.29
CA ILE A 102 -15.81 6.25 2.16
C ILE A 102 -14.46 6.09 2.88
N PRO A 103 -14.30 5.09 3.77
CA PRO A 103 -13.06 4.87 4.51
C PRO A 103 -11.85 4.56 3.60
N ALA A 104 -10.72 5.18 3.91
CA ALA A 104 -9.44 5.02 3.24
C ALA A 104 -8.66 3.81 3.80
N VAL A 105 -8.14 2.96 2.93
CA VAL A 105 -7.37 1.78 3.31
C VAL A 105 -5.98 1.83 2.68
N LEU A 106 -4.96 1.53 3.46
CA LEU A 106 -3.61 1.26 2.96
C LEU A 106 -3.36 -0.25 2.97
N LEU A 107 -3.10 -0.85 1.81
CA LEU A 107 -2.65 -2.25 1.70
C LEU A 107 -1.15 -2.27 1.38
N SER A 108 -0.33 -2.68 2.35
CA SER A 108 1.14 -2.59 2.23
C SER A 108 1.84 -3.92 2.51
N ASN A 109 3.05 -4.07 1.96
CA ASN A 109 3.99 -5.14 2.29
C ASN A 109 4.89 -4.84 3.50
N TRP A 110 4.72 -3.66 4.11
CA TRP A 110 5.38 -3.21 5.34
C TRP A 110 6.87 -2.88 5.25
N THR A 111 7.59 -3.16 4.15
CA THR A 111 9.06 -2.98 4.12
C THR A 111 9.52 -1.54 4.36
N GLN A 112 8.67 -0.55 4.11
CA GLN A 112 8.99 0.88 4.29
C GLN A 112 8.66 1.41 5.70
N PHE A 113 8.01 0.62 6.57
CA PHE A 113 7.53 1.09 7.88
C PHE A 113 8.64 1.34 8.90
N HIS A 114 9.89 0.99 8.61
CA HIS A 114 11.05 1.39 9.41
C HIS A 114 11.26 2.92 9.36
N LEU A 115 10.78 3.58 8.31
CA LEU A 115 10.86 5.03 8.12
C LEU A 115 9.75 5.77 8.90
N PRO A 116 10.08 6.73 9.79
CA PRO A 116 9.09 7.51 10.54
C PRO A 116 8.05 8.20 9.65
N GLN A 117 8.48 8.84 8.56
CA GLN A 117 7.61 9.55 7.63
C GLN A 117 6.58 8.64 6.96
N VAL A 118 6.90 7.37 6.76
CA VAL A 118 5.96 6.38 6.21
C VAL A 118 4.91 6.02 7.25
N ARG A 119 5.30 5.90 8.53
CA ARG A 119 4.35 5.66 9.62
C ARG A 119 3.38 6.84 9.80
N GLU A 120 3.92 8.06 9.77
CA GLU A 120 3.11 9.29 9.83
C GLU A 120 2.12 9.41 8.67
N ALA A 121 2.56 9.11 7.44
CA ALA A 121 1.68 9.11 6.27
C ALA A 121 0.64 7.98 6.34
N ALA A 122 1.02 6.79 6.81
CA ALA A 122 0.11 5.64 6.96
C ALA A 122 -0.97 5.87 8.02
N TRP A 123 -0.69 6.68 9.04
CA TRP A 123 -1.66 7.05 10.09
C TRP A 123 -2.90 7.79 9.56
N LYS A 124 -2.82 8.33 8.35
CA LYS A 124 -3.94 9.03 7.69
C LYS A 124 -4.99 8.07 7.10
N ALA A 125 -4.69 6.77 7.00
CA ALA A 125 -5.66 5.77 6.59
C ALA A 125 -6.60 5.41 7.75
N ASP A 126 -7.87 5.12 7.45
CA ASP A 126 -8.79 4.54 8.43
C ASP A 126 -8.43 3.09 8.77
N VAL A 127 -7.86 2.37 7.80
CA VAL A 127 -7.37 0.99 8.00
C VAL A 127 -6.02 0.81 7.33
N VAL A 128 -5.03 0.34 8.09
CA VAL A 128 -3.74 -0.11 7.56
C VAL A 128 -3.69 -1.64 7.61
N LYS A 129 -3.66 -2.28 6.44
CA LYS A 129 -3.49 -3.73 6.31
C LYS A 129 -2.11 -4.06 5.78
N VAL A 130 -1.30 -4.70 6.61
CA VAL A 130 0.04 -5.15 6.26
C VAL A 130 0.07 -6.64 5.91
N THR A 131 0.93 -7.01 4.96
CA THR A 131 1.21 -8.41 4.63
C THR A 131 2.51 -8.85 5.26
N LEU A 132 2.44 -9.61 6.36
CA LEU A 132 3.60 -10.26 6.97
C LEU A 132 3.74 -11.68 6.41
N SER A 133 4.86 -11.98 5.77
CA SER A 133 5.08 -13.28 5.12
C SER A 133 6.06 -14.19 5.87
N ALA A 134 6.83 -13.62 6.79
CA ALA A 134 7.81 -14.29 7.62
C ALA A 134 7.95 -13.52 8.94
N TRP A 135 8.34 -14.23 10.00
CA TRP A 135 8.54 -13.64 11.34
C TRP A 135 10.02 -13.44 11.67
N ASP A 136 10.92 -14.22 11.06
CA ASP A 136 12.36 -14.16 11.27
C ASP A 136 13.13 -14.41 9.95
N GLN A 137 14.46 -14.38 10.01
CA GLN A 137 15.29 -14.58 8.83
C GLN A 137 15.18 -16.00 8.26
N ALA A 138 15.06 -17.00 9.13
CA ALA A 138 14.97 -18.40 8.72
C ALA A 138 13.67 -18.65 7.94
N SER A 139 12.53 -18.23 8.47
CA SER A 139 11.23 -18.31 7.80
C SER A 139 11.21 -17.47 6.52
N PHE A 140 11.83 -16.28 6.50
CA PHE A 140 11.92 -15.47 5.29
C PHE A 140 12.66 -16.21 4.16
N GLY A 141 13.76 -16.89 4.47
CA GLY A 141 14.47 -17.75 3.51
C GLY A 141 13.61 -18.85 2.89
N MET A 142 12.63 -19.38 3.63
CA MET A 142 11.71 -20.43 3.13
C MET A 142 10.63 -19.87 2.18
N THR A 143 10.28 -18.59 2.29
CA THR A 143 9.20 -17.97 1.50
C THR A 143 9.53 -17.82 0.01
N LYS A 144 10.80 -17.95 -0.37
CA LYS A 144 11.31 -17.66 -1.73
C LYS A 144 11.00 -16.23 -2.21
N ILE A 145 10.76 -15.29 -1.30
CA ILE A 145 10.61 -13.87 -1.60
C ILE A 145 11.99 -13.27 -1.86
N GLN A 146 12.12 -12.49 -2.92
CA GLN A 146 13.36 -11.76 -3.19
C GLN A 146 13.25 -10.29 -2.79
N ALA A 147 14.17 -9.84 -1.94
CA ALA A 147 14.38 -8.44 -1.59
C ALA A 147 15.68 -7.90 -2.24
N LEU A 148 15.90 -6.59 -2.22
CA LEU A 148 17.18 -6.01 -2.65
C LEU A 148 18.29 -6.35 -1.64
N SER A 149 19.48 -6.72 -2.12
CA SER A 149 20.64 -7.08 -1.28
C SER A 149 21.17 -5.90 -0.44
N THR A 150 20.87 -4.67 -0.84
CA THR A 150 21.20 -3.42 -0.13
C THR A 150 20.07 -2.90 0.74
N SER A 151 18.97 -3.64 0.87
CA SER A 151 17.85 -3.22 1.69
C SER A 151 18.25 -3.27 3.17
N PRO A 152 17.99 -2.20 3.96
CA PRO A 152 18.24 -2.19 5.40
C PRO A 152 17.28 -3.10 6.19
N ILE A 153 16.68 -4.11 5.52
CA ILE A 153 16.02 -5.24 6.17
C ILE A 153 17.13 -6.12 6.80
N ASN A 154 17.90 -5.51 7.70
CA ASN A 154 18.52 -6.21 8.80
C ASN A 154 17.37 -6.54 9.75
N THR A 155 17.20 -7.82 10.04
CA THR A 155 16.05 -8.37 10.77
C THR A 155 15.90 -7.83 12.18
N SER A 156 16.83 -7.03 12.70
CA SER A 156 16.68 -6.32 13.98
C SER A 156 15.44 -5.41 14.03
N VAL A 157 14.89 -4.99 12.88
CA VAL A 157 13.60 -4.27 12.81
C VAL A 157 12.39 -5.22 12.70
N MET A 158 12.57 -6.46 12.21
CA MET A 158 11.53 -7.50 12.25
C MET A 158 11.41 -8.14 13.63
N VAL A 159 12.50 -8.13 14.41
CA VAL A 159 12.63 -8.77 15.72
C VAL A 159 13.14 -7.77 16.77
N GLY A 160 12.56 -6.57 16.82
CA GLY A 160 12.67 -5.72 18.02
C GLY A 160 11.88 -6.38 19.16
N PRO A 161 12.28 -6.24 20.44
CA PRO A 161 11.49 -6.77 21.54
C PRO A 161 10.07 -6.22 21.46
N VAL A 162 9.08 -7.12 21.32
CA VAL A 162 7.67 -6.76 21.39
C VAL A 162 7.45 -6.11 22.77
N PRO A 163 7.08 -4.82 22.86
CA PRO A 163 6.71 -4.23 24.13
C PRO A 163 5.55 -5.06 24.69
N LYS A 164 5.64 -5.49 25.96
CA LYS A 164 4.60 -6.28 26.64
C LYS A 164 3.23 -5.57 26.74
N SER A 165 3.09 -4.36 26.21
CA SER A 165 1.82 -3.66 26.05
C SER A 165 1.25 -3.93 24.66
N THR A 166 0.40 -4.95 24.59
CA THR A 166 -0.74 -5.15 23.68
C THR A 166 -0.84 -4.14 22.51
N CYS A 167 -0.44 -4.58 21.32
CA CYS A 167 -0.84 -3.92 20.07
C CYS A 167 -2.31 -4.26 19.80
N VAL A 168 -3.23 -3.50 20.42
CA VAL A 168 -4.61 -3.41 19.95
C VAL A 168 -4.63 -2.30 18.93
N VAL A 169 -4.54 -2.67 17.65
CA VAL A 169 -5.01 -1.80 16.57
C VAL A 169 -6.53 -1.74 16.74
N ARG A 170 -7.05 -0.64 17.29
CA ARG A 170 -8.47 -0.30 17.21
C ARG A 170 -8.75 0.41 15.90
#